data_AF-A0A402CJH2-F1
#
_entry.id   AF-A0A402CJH2-F1
#
_cell.length_a   1.000
_cell.length_b   1.000
_cell.length_c   1.000
_cell.angle_alpha   90.00
_cell.angle_beta   90.00
_cell.angle_gamma   90.00
#
_symmetry.space_group_name_H-M   'P 1'
#
loop_
_entity.id
_entity.type
_entity.pdbx_description
1 polymer ?
#
loop_
_entity_poly.entity_id
_entity_poly.type
_entity_poly.pdbx_seq_one_letter_code
_entity_poly.pdbx_strand_id
1 'polypeptide(L)'
;MGGHSLGGRVWRFPVVEGAPARAGAPPGWAAALVAVAEDLRCCCRGGPVRWDGVCWELAIDPDGVRLAWDPAPPGITAPGGDPGGFGEIGSGRFVLGRGLAPRLPAVEATIWVANTVQAALLRQLRVQWPCRDHAAVWVPRIRGGHPCWVDPYGGRTVTTIGSLTAAADTGSH
;
A
#
# COMPACT_ATOMS: atom_id res chain seq x y z
N MET A 1 13.19 -34.09 12.03
CA MET A 1 14.46 -33.64 11.40
C MET A 1 14.28 -32.21 10.94
N GLY A 2 14.99 -31.28 11.60
CA GLY A 2 15.44 -29.98 11.09
C GLY A 2 14.43 -29.04 10.42
N GLY A 3 13.51 -28.45 11.18
CA GLY A 3 12.86 -27.21 10.76
C GLY A 3 13.88 -26.08 10.78
N HIS A 4 14.47 -25.74 9.63
CA HIS A 4 15.26 -24.53 9.48
C HIS A 4 14.33 -23.32 9.61
N SER A 5 14.12 -22.83 10.84
CA SER A 5 13.60 -21.49 11.07
C SER A 5 14.69 -20.48 10.68
N LEU A 6 14.83 -20.23 9.38
CA LEU A 6 15.64 -19.13 8.85
C LEU A 6 14.91 -17.80 9.12
N GLY A 7 15.02 -17.32 10.37
CA GLY A 7 15.15 -15.92 10.80
C GLY A 7 14.32 -14.79 10.19
N GLY A 8 13.24 -15.04 9.43
CA GLY A 8 12.38 -14.00 8.88
C GLY A 8 11.40 -13.47 9.92
N ARG A 9 11.30 -12.15 10.06
CA ARG A 9 10.22 -11.53 10.86
C ARG A 9 9.08 -11.14 9.95
N VAL A 10 7.87 -11.54 10.33
CA VAL A 10 6.63 -11.26 9.61
C VAL A 10 5.72 -10.43 10.51
N TRP A 11 5.18 -9.36 9.95
CA TRP A 11 4.24 -8.45 10.60
C TRP A 11 2.96 -8.39 9.79
N ARG A 12 1.82 -8.49 10.47
CA ARG A 12 0.49 -8.36 9.87
C ARG A 12 -0.32 -7.29 10.58
N PHE A 13 -0.97 -6.43 9.82
CA PHE A 13 -1.80 -5.35 10.35
C PHE A 13 -2.84 -4.90 9.31
N PRO A 14 -4.02 -4.41 9.72
CA PRO A 14 -5.04 -4.00 8.78
C PRO A 14 -4.59 -2.82 7.92
N VAL A 15 -5.03 -2.78 6.66
CA VAL A 15 -4.73 -1.70 5.72
C VAL A 15 -5.41 -0.41 6.18
N VAL A 16 -6.69 -0.47 6.52
CA VAL A 16 -7.51 0.71 6.84
C VAL A 16 -7.58 1.00 8.35
N GLU A 17 -7.14 0.09 9.22
CA GLU A 17 -7.20 0.29 10.68
C GLU A 17 -5.91 -0.13 11.40
N GLY A 18 -5.24 0.81 12.05
CA GLY A 18 -4.23 0.50 13.06
C GLY A 18 -2.79 0.44 12.54
N ALA A 19 -1.99 1.38 13.05
CA ALA A 19 -0.63 1.60 12.60
C ALA A 19 0.31 0.38 12.86
N PRO A 20 1.13 -0.03 11.86
CA PRO A 20 2.20 -1.03 12.00
C PRO A 20 3.21 -0.76 13.13
N ALA A 21 3.27 0.48 13.63
CA ALA A 21 4.08 0.86 14.79
C ALA A 21 3.73 0.03 16.05
N ARG A 22 2.48 -0.43 16.20
CA ARG A 22 2.06 -1.23 17.36
C ARG A 22 2.54 -2.69 17.31
N ALA A 23 2.96 -3.20 16.14
CA ALA A 23 3.37 -4.59 15.94
C ALA A 23 4.89 -4.81 16.00
N GLY A 24 5.69 -3.77 16.28
CA GLY A 24 7.15 -3.88 16.33
C GLY A 24 7.83 -3.98 14.95
N ALA A 25 7.14 -3.59 13.88
CA ALA A 25 7.73 -3.45 12.55
C ALA A 25 8.76 -2.30 12.53
N PRO A 26 9.80 -2.35 11.68
CA PRO A 26 10.77 -1.26 11.63
C PRO A 26 10.08 0.07 11.26
N PRO A 27 10.41 1.19 11.94
CA PRO A 27 9.65 2.44 11.82
C PRO A 27 9.51 2.99 10.39
N GLY A 28 10.54 2.86 9.56
CA GLY A 28 10.51 3.31 8.17
C GLY A 28 9.47 2.56 7.33
N TRP A 29 9.44 1.24 7.46
CA TRP A 29 8.44 0.38 6.80
C TRP A 29 7.03 0.61 7.34
N ALA A 30 6.92 0.79 8.66
CA ALA A 30 5.66 1.11 9.29
C ALA A 30 5.06 2.43 8.76
N ALA A 31 5.85 3.50 8.73
CA ALA A 31 5.42 4.79 8.20
C ALA A 31 5.04 4.73 6.70
N ALA A 32 5.81 3.98 5.91
CA ALA A 32 5.53 3.78 4.49
C ALA A 32 4.17 3.12 4.24
N LEU A 33 3.86 2.07 5.00
CA LEU A 33 2.62 1.30 4.84
C LEU A 33 1.39 2.12 5.29
N VAL A 34 1.52 2.95 6.33
CA VAL A 34 0.45 3.90 6.72
C VAL A 34 0.21 4.93 5.62
N ALA A 35 1.26 5.58 5.14
CA ALA A 35 1.13 6.63 4.12
C ALA A 35 0.46 6.08 2.84
N VAL A 36 0.88 4.90 2.37
CA VAL A 36 0.28 4.28 1.18
C VAL A 36 -1.16 3.84 1.45
N ALA A 37 -1.47 3.33 2.65
CA ALA A 37 -2.84 2.95 2.98
C ALA A 37 -3.82 4.13 3.01
N GLU A 38 -3.39 5.30 3.50
CA GLU A 38 -4.20 6.52 3.45
C GLU A 38 -4.53 6.90 2.00
N ASP A 39 -3.54 6.83 1.11
CA ASP A 39 -3.72 7.15 -0.30
C ASP A 39 -4.55 6.11 -1.07
N LEU A 40 -4.54 4.83 -0.64
CA LEU A 40 -5.35 3.76 -1.25
C LEU A 40 -6.85 3.95 -1.06
N ARG A 41 -7.26 4.72 -0.05
CA ARG A 41 -8.66 5.12 0.15
C ARG A 41 -9.17 6.07 -0.94
N CYS A 42 -8.26 6.65 -1.72
CA CYS A 42 -8.55 7.68 -2.70
C CYS A 42 -8.02 7.29 -4.08
N CYS A 43 -8.51 7.96 -5.14
CA CYS A 43 -7.89 7.95 -6.46
C CYS A 43 -7.67 6.55 -7.09
N CYS A 44 -8.49 5.56 -6.72
CA CYS A 44 -8.55 4.25 -7.36
C CYS A 44 -9.53 4.31 -8.53
N ARG A 45 -9.10 3.89 -9.72
CA ARG A 45 -9.98 3.80 -10.90
C ARG A 45 -9.92 2.41 -11.52
N GLY A 46 -11.09 1.85 -11.86
CA GLY A 46 -11.19 0.52 -12.48
C GLY A 46 -12.12 -0.47 -11.77
N GLY A 47 -12.73 -0.06 -10.65
CA GLY A 47 -13.72 -0.84 -9.89
C GLY A 47 -13.71 -0.45 -8.40
N PRO A 48 -14.76 -0.76 -7.62
CA PRO A 48 -14.74 -0.56 -6.18
C PRO A 48 -13.78 -1.57 -5.54
N VAL A 49 -12.54 -1.16 -5.28
CA VAL A 49 -11.61 -1.95 -4.45
C VAL A 49 -11.95 -1.67 -3.00
N ARG A 50 -12.37 -2.72 -2.29
CA ARG A 50 -12.63 -2.64 -0.86
C ARG A 50 -11.37 -3.04 -0.09
N TRP A 51 -10.92 -2.14 0.77
CA TRP A 51 -9.75 -2.34 1.64
C TRP A 51 -10.11 -2.68 3.09
N ASP A 52 -11.41 -2.60 3.44
CA ASP A 52 -11.90 -3.01 4.76
C ASP A 52 -11.71 -4.51 4.95
N GLY A 53 -11.13 -4.87 6.09
CA GLY A 53 -10.79 -6.26 6.36
C GLY A 53 -9.69 -6.81 5.45
N VAL A 54 -8.83 -5.97 4.86
CA VAL A 54 -7.57 -6.39 4.22
C VAL A 54 -6.42 -6.15 5.19
N CYS A 55 -5.46 -7.08 5.28
CA CYS A 55 -4.24 -6.92 6.06
C CYS A 55 -3.01 -6.80 5.16
N TRP A 56 -2.12 -5.87 5.48
CA TRP A 56 -0.74 -5.91 5.04
C TRP A 56 -0.03 -7.10 5.67
N GLU A 57 0.83 -7.76 4.89
CA GLU A 57 1.85 -8.68 5.38
C GLU A 57 3.22 -8.17 4.93
N LEU A 58 4.02 -7.73 5.89
CA LEU A 58 5.41 -7.36 5.69
C LEU A 58 6.29 -8.48 6.23
N ALA A 59 7.13 -9.08 5.39
CA ALA A 59 8.14 -10.02 5.81
C ALA A 59 9.53 -9.50 5.47
N ILE A 60 10.45 -9.55 6.44
CA ILE A 60 11.85 -9.18 6.24
C ILE A 60 12.71 -10.36 6.64
N ASP A 61 13.49 -10.84 5.69
CA ASP A 61 14.40 -11.98 5.81
C ASP A 61 15.75 -11.63 5.14
N PRO A 62 16.78 -12.50 5.25
CA PRO A 62 18.08 -12.24 4.63
C PRO A 62 18.04 -12.07 3.09
N ASP A 63 17.00 -12.60 2.43
CA ASP A 63 16.83 -12.53 0.96
C ASP A 63 16.18 -11.21 0.52
N GLY A 64 15.56 -10.48 1.46
CA GLY A 64 15.10 -9.11 1.28
C GLY A 64 13.80 -8.81 2.01
N VAL A 65 13.03 -7.90 1.42
CA VAL A 65 11.73 -7.48 1.94
C VAL A 65 10.62 -7.97 1.04
N ARG A 66 9.61 -8.60 1.63
CA ARG A 66 8.40 -9.05 0.96
C ARG A 66 7.21 -8.27 1.46
N LEU A 67 6.37 -7.83 0.53
CA LEU A 67 5.09 -7.20 0.81
C LEU A 67 3.98 -7.99 0.13
N ALA A 68 2.95 -8.33 0.90
CA ALA A 68 1.71 -8.92 0.41
C ALA A 68 0.51 -8.28 1.13
N TRP A 69 -0.69 -8.52 0.62
CA TRP A 69 -1.92 -8.21 1.32
C TRP A 69 -3.02 -9.18 0.91
N ASP A 70 -3.81 -9.59 1.90
CA ASP A 70 -4.88 -10.57 1.75
C ASP A 70 -6.05 -10.17 2.67
N PRO A 71 -7.27 -10.70 2.41
CA PRO A 71 -8.36 -10.62 3.37
C PRO A 71 -7.88 -11.07 4.75
N ALA A 72 -8.21 -10.27 5.76
CA ALA A 72 -7.89 -10.55 7.14
C ALA A 72 -8.52 -11.89 7.55
N PRO A 73 -7.77 -12.76 8.26
CA PRO A 73 -8.33 -14.01 8.75
C PRO A 73 -9.51 -13.74 9.70
N PRO A 74 -10.48 -14.68 9.78
CA PRO A 74 -11.61 -14.55 10.71
C PRO A 74 -11.10 -14.34 12.15
N GLY A 75 -11.55 -13.26 12.80
CA GLY A 75 -11.10 -12.85 14.14
C GLY A 75 -10.28 -11.55 14.18
N ILE A 76 -9.74 -11.10 13.04
CA ILE A 76 -9.27 -9.71 12.85
C ILE A 76 -10.39 -8.95 12.14
N THR A 77 -11.52 -8.76 12.83
CA THR A 77 -12.66 -8.01 12.28
C THR A 77 -12.39 -6.52 12.32
N ALA A 78 -12.38 -5.88 11.14
CA ALA A 78 -12.75 -4.47 11.05
C ALA A 78 -14.23 -4.34 11.49
N PRO A 79 -14.58 -3.43 12.41
CA PRO A 79 -15.96 -3.24 12.82
C PRO A 79 -16.76 -2.62 11.65
N GLY A 80 -17.79 -3.33 11.18
CA GLY A 80 -18.78 -2.77 10.25
C GLY A 80 -18.72 -3.25 8.80
N GLY A 81 -17.97 -4.32 8.50
CA GLY A 81 -17.94 -4.86 7.14
C GLY A 81 -19.25 -5.55 6.74
N ASP A 82 -20.01 -4.96 5.82
CA ASP A 82 -21.15 -5.61 5.17
C ASP A 82 -20.69 -6.89 4.43
N PRO A 83 -21.23 -8.09 4.76
CA PRO A 83 -20.85 -9.35 4.13
C PRO A 83 -21.43 -9.54 2.71
N GLY A 84 -22.24 -8.61 2.21
CA GLY A 84 -22.91 -8.65 0.91
C GLY A 84 -22.49 -7.55 -0.09
N GLY A 85 -21.51 -6.71 0.25
CA GLY A 85 -21.01 -5.65 -0.63
C GLY A 85 -20.21 -6.21 -1.81
N PHE A 86 -20.79 -6.21 -3.01
CA PHE A 86 -20.13 -6.61 -4.25
C PHE A 86 -18.94 -5.70 -4.57
N GLY A 87 -17.72 -6.23 -4.41
CA GLY A 87 -16.45 -5.65 -4.84
C GLY A 87 -15.34 -6.69 -4.75
N GLU A 88 -14.40 -6.71 -5.70
CA GLU A 88 -13.27 -7.63 -5.65
C GLU A 88 -12.37 -7.22 -4.47
N ILE A 89 -12.23 -8.09 -3.47
CA ILE A 89 -11.31 -7.82 -2.35
C ILE A 89 -9.91 -7.74 -2.97
N GLY A 90 -9.25 -6.60 -2.78
CA GLY A 90 -7.91 -6.43 -3.27
C GLY A 90 -7.00 -7.41 -2.55
N SER A 91 -6.64 -8.51 -3.21
CA SER A 91 -5.54 -9.36 -2.78
C SER A 91 -4.34 -9.04 -3.68
N GLY A 92 -3.17 -9.00 -3.07
CA GLY A 92 -1.92 -8.71 -3.75
C GLY A 92 -0.87 -9.69 -3.31
N ARG A 93 -0.49 -10.56 -4.24
CA ARG A 93 0.49 -11.60 -3.97
C ARG A 93 1.89 -11.01 -3.76
N PHE A 94 2.65 -11.64 -2.86
CA PHE A 94 4.04 -11.32 -2.48
C PHE A 94 4.90 -10.72 -3.59
N VAL A 95 5.32 -9.47 -3.38
CA VAL A 95 6.36 -8.82 -4.18
C VAL A 95 7.64 -8.77 -3.36
N LEU A 96 8.73 -9.28 -3.95
CA LEU A 96 10.05 -9.35 -3.32
C LEU A 96 10.94 -8.19 -3.77
N GLY A 97 11.35 -7.36 -2.83
CA GLY A 97 12.43 -6.39 -2.97
C GLY A 97 13.76 -7.02 -2.56
N ARG A 98 14.41 -7.73 -3.49
CA ARG A 98 15.74 -8.31 -3.25
C ARG A 98 16.78 -7.22 -2.99
N GLY A 99 17.65 -7.46 -2.01
CA GLY A 99 18.76 -6.56 -1.68
C GLY A 99 18.34 -5.24 -1.01
N LEU A 100 17.06 -5.06 -0.67
CA LEU A 100 16.64 -3.92 0.13
C LEU A 100 17.14 -4.07 1.56
N ALA A 101 17.67 -2.99 2.11
CA ALA A 101 18.08 -2.96 3.49
C ALA A 101 16.87 -3.21 4.43
N PRO A 102 17.00 -4.06 5.45
CA PRO A 102 15.96 -4.26 6.46
C PRO A 102 15.50 -2.97 7.16
N ARG A 103 16.39 -1.96 7.19
CA ARG A 103 16.16 -0.64 7.80
C ARG A 103 16.36 0.47 6.77
N LEU A 104 15.53 0.49 5.73
CA LEU A 104 15.47 1.63 4.82
C LEU A 104 14.95 2.88 5.54
N PRO A 105 15.45 4.07 5.17
CA PRO A 105 14.81 5.33 5.54
C PRO A 105 13.34 5.32 5.11
N ALA A 106 12.47 5.97 5.90
CA ALA A 106 11.03 5.99 5.64
C ALA A 106 10.70 6.46 4.21
N VAL A 107 11.41 7.46 3.71
CA VAL A 107 11.24 8.01 2.36
C VAL A 107 11.44 6.94 1.28
N GLU A 108 12.52 6.16 1.37
CA GLU A 108 12.85 5.12 0.40
C GLU A 108 11.90 3.93 0.51
N ALA A 109 11.54 3.55 1.74
CA ALA A 109 10.53 2.53 2.01
C ALA A 109 9.18 2.93 1.39
N THR A 110 8.73 4.19 1.55
CA THR A 110 7.47 4.69 0.98
C THR A 110 7.46 4.61 -0.53
N ILE A 111 8.54 5.01 -1.21
CA ILE A 111 8.63 4.90 -2.67
C ILE A 111 8.57 3.44 -3.13
N TRP A 112 9.25 2.53 -2.43
CA TRP A 112 9.22 1.12 -2.79
C TRP A 112 7.83 0.50 -2.58
N VAL A 113 7.19 0.78 -1.43
CA VAL A 113 5.82 0.29 -1.13
C VAL A 113 4.84 0.84 -2.17
N ALA A 114 4.88 2.14 -2.46
CA ALA A 114 4.02 2.79 -3.44
C ALA A 114 4.15 2.15 -4.85
N ASN A 115 5.38 1.98 -5.35
CA ASN A 115 5.63 1.32 -6.64
C ASN A 115 5.13 -0.13 -6.65
N THR A 116 5.37 -0.85 -5.55
CA THR A 116 4.98 -2.26 -5.41
C THR A 116 3.46 -2.42 -5.47
N VAL A 117 2.75 -1.58 -4.71
CA VAL A 117 1.29 -1.57 -4.65
C VAL A 117 0.69 -1.15 -5.99
N GLN A 118 1.20 -0.08 -6.61
CA GLN A 118 0.79 0.38 -7.93
C GLN A 118 0.95 -0.72 -9.00
N ALA A 119 2.09 -1.41 -9.02
CA ALA A 119 2.36 -2.48 -9.97
C ALA A 119 1.41 -3.67 -9.78
N ALA A 120 1.11 -4.05 -8.54
CA ALA A 120 0.20 -5.15 -8.25
C ALA A 120 -1.26 -4.78 -8.60
N LEU A 121 -1.73 -3.59 -8.21
CA LEU A 121 -3.07 -3.10 -8.52
C LEU A 121 -3.33 -3.11 -10.03
N LEU A 122 -2.37 -2.59 -10.80
CA LEU A 122 -2.49 -2.55 -12.25
C LEU A 122 -2.45 -3.94 -12.88
N ARG A 123 -1.57 -4.83 -12.42
CA ARG A 123 -1.35 -6.15 -13.07
C ARG A 123 -2.34 -7.22 -12.63
N GLN A 124 -2.75 -7.20 -11.36
CA GLN A 124 -3.57 -8.25 -10.76
C GLN A 124 -5.05 -7.86 -10.79
N LEU A 125 -5.37 -6.62 -10.40
CA LEU A 125 -6.76 -6.15 -10.26
C LEU A 125 -7.19 -5.25 -11.42
N ARG A 126 -6.30 -4.93 -12.37
CA ARG A 126 -6.54 -3.97 -13.47
C ARG A 126 -6.98 -2.59 -12.97
N VAL A 127 -6.59 -2.24 -11.75
CA VAL A 127 -6.89 -0.97 -11.10
C VAL A 127 -5.76 0.00 -11.39
N GLN A 128 -6.13 1.15 -11.95
CA GLN A 128 -5.23 2.27 -12.13
C GLN A 128 -5.22 3.09 -10.83
N TRP A 129 -4.05 3.19 -10.19
CA TRP A 129 -3.87 3.94 -8.96
C TRP A 129 -2.41 4.41 -8.79
N PRO A 130 -2.17 5.62 -8.27
CA PRO A 130 -3.17 6.66 -8.04
C PRO A 130 -3.41 7.47 -9.32
N CYS A 131 -4.67 7.69 -9.67
CA CYS A 131 -5.06 8.64 -10.72
C CYS A 131 -6.35 9.36 -10.35
N ARG A 132 -6.48 10.63 -10.75
CA ARG A 132 -7.69 11.43 -10.48
C ARG A 132 -8.69 11.40 -11.63
N ASP A 133 -8.21 11.29 -12.86
CA ASP A 133 -9.00 11.34 -14.09
C ASP A 133 -8.42 10.35 -15.14
N HIS A 134 -8.62 10.61 -16.43
CA HIS A 134 -8.07 9.79 -17.51
C HIS A 134 -6.61 10.13 -17.85
N ALA A 135 -6.01 11.14 -17.19
CA ALA A 135 -4.80 11.78 -17.68
C ALA A 135 -3.55 10.91 -17.49
N ALA A 136 -3.34 10.29 -16.33
CA ALA A 136 -2.22 9.38 -16.09
C ALA A 136 -2.30 8.72 -14.71
N VAL A 137 -1.61 7.59 -14.54
CA VAL A 137 -1.24 7.12 -13.20
C VAL A 137 -0.03 7.90 -12.71
N TRP A 138 -0.14 8.55 -11.55
CA TRP A 138 0.97 9.28 -10.95
C TRP A 138 2.08 8.34 -10.52
N VAL A 139 3.32 8.83 -10.58
CA VAL A 139 4.51 8.03 -10.25
C VAL A 139 5.10 8.47 -8.92
N PRO A 140 5.47 7.54 -8.03
CA PRO A 140 6.07 7.88 -6.75
C PRO A 140 7.53 8.29 -6.98
N ARG A 141 7.92 9.47 -6.49
CA ARG A 141 9.29 10.03 -6.61
C ARG A 141 9.71 10.74 -5.34
N ILE A 142 11.02 10.79 -5.09
CA ILE A 142 11.58 11.62 -4.02
C ILE A 142 11.73 13.05 -4.54
N ARG A 143 11.12 14.03 -3.87
CA ARG A 143 11.23 15.47 -4.17
C ARG A 143 11.54 16.23 -2.89
N GLY A 144 12.66 16.96 -2.87
CA GLY A 144 13.07 17.73 -1.69
C GLY A 144 13.24 16.88 -0.43
N GLY A 145 13.59 15.59 -0.56
CA GLY A 145 13.69 14.67 0.57
C GLY A 145 12.37 14.04 1.02
N HIS A 146 11.25 14.33 0.36
CA HIS A 146 9.94 13.77 0.69
C HIS A 146 9.46 12.79 -0.39
N PRO A 147 8.73 11.71 -0.03
CA PRO A 147 8.08 10.85 -0.99
C PRO A 147 6.83 11.55 -1.52
N CYS A 148 6.74 11.72 -2.84
CA CYS A 148 5.67 12.47 -3.49
C CYS A 148 5.07 11.71 -4.67
N TRP A 149 3.79 11.93 -4.92
CA TRP A 149 3.16 11.62 -6.21
C TRP A 149 3.50 12.70 -7.22
N VAL A 150 3.96 12.29 -8.39
CA VAL A 150 4.36 13.19 -9.47
C VAL A 150 3.58 12.84 -10.72
N ASP A 151 3.04 13.86 -11.39
CA ASP A 151 2.47 13.71 -12.72
C ASP A 151 3.58 13.33 -13.72
N PRO A 152 3.50 12.17 -14.40
CA PRO A 152 4.55 11.73 -15.31
C PRO A 152 4.70 12.61 -16.55
N TYR A 153 3.65 13.33 -16.97
CA TYR A 153 3.69 14.15 -18.17
C TYR A 153 4.24 15.55 -17.88
N GLY A 154 3.72 16.22 -16.84
CA GLY A 154 4.16 17.55 -16.45
C GLY A 154 5.37 17.59 -15.52
N GLY A 155 5.77 16.46 -14.93
CA GLY A 155 6.82 16.37 -13.91
C GLY A 155 6.48 17.10 -12.61
N ARG A 156 5.25 17.60 -12.48
CA ARG A 156 4.76 18.41 -11.36
C ARG A 156 4.48 17.51 -10.16
N THR A 157 4.90 17.98 -8.99
CA THR A 157 4.52 17.34 -7.73
C THR A 157 3.03 17.57 -7.51
N VAL A 158 2.28 16.48 -7.34
CA VAL A 158 0.85 16.51 -7.02
C VAL A 158 0.69 16.74 -5.52
N THR A 159 1.26 15.84 -4.70
CA THR A 159 1.26 15.95 -3.24
C THR A 159 2.28 14.97 -2.63
N THR A 160 2.47 15.03 -1.31
CA THR A 160 3.19 14.01 -0.55
C THR A 160 2.40 12.70 -0.47
N ILE A 161 3.09 11.56 -0.51
CA ILE A 161 2.45 10.26 -0.31
C ILE A 161 1.92 10.18 1.13
N GLY A 162 0.67 9.76 1.29
CA GLY A 162 -0.13 9.81 2.51
C GLY A 162 -0.98 11.07 2.67
N SER A 163 -1.10 11.87 1.62
CA SER A 163 -1.84 13.13 1.63
C SER A 163 -2.78 13.27 0.44
N LEU A 164 -3.09 12.17 -0.26
CA LEU A 164 -4.18 12.15 -1.22
C LEU A 164 -5.51 12.29 -0.50
N THR A 165 -6.35 13.17 -1.01
CA THR A 165 -7.73 13.29 -0.59
C THR A 165 -8.63 12.88 -1.73
N ALA A 166 -9.79 12.31 -1.39
CA ALA A 166 -10.88 12.19 -2.36
C ALA A 166 -11.15 13.58 -2.94
N ALA A 167 -11.36 13.66 -4.25
CA ALA A 167 -11.98 14.86 -4.78
C ALA A 167 -13.34 14.98 -4.09
N ALA A 168 -13.65 16.13 -3.48
CA ALA A 168 -15.02 16.40 -3.11
C ALA A 168 -15.83 16.24 -4.40
N ASP A 169 -16.79 15.31 -4.42
CA ASP A 169 -17.76 15.21 -5.51
C ASP A 169 -18.41 16.58 -5.62
N THR A 170 -17.92 17.39 -6.56
CA THR A 170 -18.56 18.64 -6.90
C THR A 170 -19.66 18.20 -7.85
N GLY A 171 -20.74 17.73 -7.26
CA GLY A 171 -21.97 17.38 -7.96
C GLY A 171 -22.45 18.62 -8.70
N SER A 172 -22.18 18.65 -9.99
CA SER A 172 -22.87 19.49 -10.95
C SER A 172 -23.52 18.56 -11.96
N HIS A 173 -24.77 18.20 -11.69
CA HIS A 173 -25.78 18.03 -12.74
C HIS A 173 -27.19 18.19 -12.17
#